data_AF-A0A7W7LD62-F1
#
_entry.id   AF-A0A7W7LD62-F1
#
_cell.length_a   1.000
_cell.length_b   1.000
_cell.length_c   1.000
_cell.angle_alpha   90.00
_cell.angle_beta   90.00
_cell.angle_gamma   90.00
#
_symmetry.space_group_name_H-M   'P 1'
#
loop_
_entity.id
_entity.type
_entity.pdbx_description
1 polymer ?
#
loop_
_entity_poly.entity_id
_entity_poly.type
_entity_poly.pdbx_seq_one_letter_code
_entity_poly.pdbx_strand_id
1 'polypeptide(L)'
;MTDTVEAVEAALRQREWVPTEDEQALGGEFLFRRGELQKDPRPVMPVRPEPWGPWTTQYLAWLTDLVTMADVLVDQWRTRPAAGSPMVTLIRAYVAPARPFGPLAHHMEQAWVTDPPALPTPDEVTHHAEQHGCSREEAERNLSDRAVKAWEDGCLPVAARRQIDDVTRSMIGTGSVLATAVIGDAGH
;
A
#
# COMPACT_ATOMS: atom_id res chain seq x y z
N MET A 1 14.14 -2.87 -14.47
CA MET A 1 13.29 -3.59 -13.50
C MET A 1 11.99 -4.05 -14.14
N THR A 2 11.32 -3.18 -14.91
CA THR A 2 10.19 -3.53 -15.77
C THR A 2 10.48 -4.74 -16.66
N ASP A 3 11.65 -4.76 -17.34
CA ASP A 3 12.09 -5.86 -18.20
C ASP A 3 12.14 -7.22 -17.49
N THR A 4 12.40 -7.24 -16.17
CA THR A 4 12.49 -8.49 -15.39
C THR A 4 11.10 -9.01 -15.04
N VAL A 5 10.14 -8.14 -14.70
CA VAL A 5 8.75 -8.54 -14.43
C VAL A 5 8.09 -9.01 -15.72
N GLU A 6 8.30 -8.29 -16.82
CA GLU A 6 7.80 -8.66 -18.15
C GLU A 6 8.36 -10.01 -18.60
N ALA A 7 9.65 -10.28 -18.36
CA ALA A 7 10.25 -11.58 -18.66
C ALA A 7 9.64 -12.72 -17.84
N VAL A 8 9.40 -12.50 -16.53
CA VAL A 8 8.75 -13.51 -15.68
C VAL A 8 7.29 -13.73 -16.07
N GLU A 9 6.55 -12.66 -16.41
CA GLU A 9 5.19 -12.76 -16.92
C GLU A 9 5.14 -13.54 -18.24
N ALA A 10 6.05 -13.23 -19.18
CA ALA A 10 6.15 -13.92 -20.45
C ALA A 10 6.44 -15.42 -20.25
N ALA A 11 7.40 -15.75 -19.38
CA ALA A 11 7.73 -17.13 -19.04
C ALA A 11 6.55 -17.87 -18.40
N LEU A 12 5.79 -17.20 -17.52
CA LEU A 12 4.57 -17.77 -16.91
C LEU A 12 3.50 -18.05 -17.98
N ARG A 13 3.23 -17.08 -18.86
CA ARG A 13 2.22 -17.21 -19.94
C ARG A 13 2.57 -18.28 -20.96
N GLN A 14 3.84 -18.42 -21.28
CA GLN A 14 4.35 -19.44 -22.21
C GLN A 14 4.56 -20.81 -21.55
N ARG A 15 4.28 -20.93 -20.25
CA ARG A 15 4.53 -22.13 -19.43
C ARG A 15 6.01 -22.56 -19.41
N GLU A 16 6.92 -21.66 -19.71
CA GLU A 16 8.37 -21.86 -19.55
C GLU A 16 8.76 -21.83 -18.06
N TRP A 17 7.98 -21.10 -17.26
CA TRP A 17 8.00 -21.20 -15.81
C TRP A 17 6.65 -21.69 -15.29
N VAL A 18 6.69 -22.83 -14.58
CA VAL A 18 5.57 -23.34 -13.79
C VAL A 18 5.98 -23.22 -12.32
N PRO A 19 5.31 -22.38 -11.51
CA PRO A 19 5.64 -22.23 -10.09
C PRO A 19 5.66 -23.57 -9.37
N THR A 20 6.73 -23.86 -8.63
CA THR A 20 6.80 -25.05 -7.79
C THR A 20 5.90 -24.92 -6.55
N GLU A 21 5.65 -26.01 -5.83
CA GLU A 21 4.89 -25.96 -4.56
C GLU A 21 5.51 -24.97 -3.56
N ASP A 22 6.84 -24.96 -3.42
CA ASP A 22 7.56 -24.02 -2.55
C ASP A 22 7.37 -22.57 -3.01
N GLU A 23 7.37 -22.31 -4.32
CA GLU A 23 7.13 -20.98 -4.87
C GLU A 23 5.68 -20.52 -4.67
N GLN A 24 4.71 -21.40 -4.90
CA GLN A 24 3.30 -21.11 -4.65
C GLN A 24 3.03 -20.84 -3.17
N ALA A 25 3.64 -21.63 -2.27
CA ALA A 25 3.53 -21.43 -0.83
C ALA A 25 4.13 -20.08 -0.40
N LEU A 26 5.32 -19.73 -0.91
CA LEU A 26 5.94 -18.43 -0.65
C LEU A 26 5.07 -17.27 -1.16
N GLY A 27 4.60 -17.34 -2.41
CA GLY A 27 3.76 -16.31 -3.00
C GLY A 27 2.41 -16.16 -2.28
N GLY A 28 1.81 -17.28 -1.87
CA GLY A 28 0.58 -17.32 -1.09
C GLY A 28 0.76 -16.68 0.30
N GLU A 29 1.83 -17.02 1.01
CA GLU A 29 2.17 -16.42 2.31
C GLU A 29 2.41 -14.91 2.17
N PHE A 30 3.10 -14.48 1.12
CA PHE A 30 3.30 -13.05 0.83
C PHE A 30 1.96 -12.31 0.64
N LEU A 31 1.07 -12.85 -0.20
CA LEU A 31 -0.25 -12.26 -0.45
C LEU A 31 -1.12 -12.22 0.80
N PHE A 32 -1.09 -13.28 1.62
CA PHE A 32 -1.80 -13.35 2.89
C PHE A 32 -1.30 -12.27 3.86
N ARG A 33 0.01 -12.22 4.14
CA ARG A 33 0.59 -11.21 5.05
C ARG A 33 0.37 -9.78 4.55
N ARG A 34 0.43 -9.55 3.24
CA ARG A 34 0.08 -8.25 2.64
C ARG A 34 -1.36 -7.84 2.97
N GLY A 35 -2.30 -8.78 2.91
CA GLY A 35 -3.70 -8.55 3.28
C GLY A 35 -3.87 -8.23 4.78
N GLU A 36 -3.14 -8.93 5.66
CA GLU A 36 -3.17 -8.63 7.10
C GLU A 36 -2.64 -7.23 7.41
N LEU A 37 -1.58 -6.76 6.73
CA LEU A 37 -1.04 -5.40 6.90
C LEU A 37 -2.06 -4.30 6.59
N GLN A 38 -3.07 -4.57 5.75
CA GLN A 38 -4.10 -3.57 5.42
C GLN A 38 -5.16 -3.43 6.51
N LYS A 39 -5.27 -4.39 7.44
CA LYS A 39 -6.32 -4.40 8.47
C LYS A 39 -6.03 -3.49 9.66
N ASP A 40 -4.76 -3.19 9.91
CA ASP A 40 -4.31 -2.35 11.02
C ASP A 40 -3.50 -1.15 10.51
N PRO A 41 -4.16 -0.16 9.88
CA PRO A 41 -3.48 0.96 9.25
C PRO A 41 -2.85 1.88 10.30
N ARG A 42 -1.58 2.23 10.07
CA ARG A 42 -0.85 3.22 10.86
C ARG A 42 -0.53 4.44 9.99
N PRO A 43 -0.50 5.65 10.56
CA PRO A 43 -0.94 5.99 11.91
C PRO A 43 -2.47 5.87 12.05
N VAL A 44 -2.96 5.88 13.30
CA VAL A 44 -4.40 5.89 13.60
C VAL A 44 -4.97 7.25 13.21
N MET A 45 -5.51 7.34 12.00
CA MET A 45 -6.15 8.53 11.44
C MET A 45 -7.67 8.32 11.35
N PRO A 46 -8.48 9.39 11.23
CA PRO A 46 -9.90 9.27 10.98
C PRO A 46 -10.21 8.34 9.80
N VAL A 47 -11.24 7.49 9.95
CA VAL A 47 -11.63 6.53 8.91
C VAL A 47 -12.17 7.30 7.70
N ARG A 48 -11.59 7.03 6.54
CA ARG A 48 -12.04 7.59 5.27
C ARG A 48 -13.02 6.63 4.59
N PRO A 49 -14.24 7.05 4.24
CA PRO A 49 -15.20 6.17 3.59
C PRO A 49 -14.75 5.79 2.17
N GLU A 50 -15.18 4.62 1.72
CA GLU A 50 -15.07 4.24 0.31
C GLU A 50 -15.79 5.27 -0.59
N PRO A 51 -15.33 5.50 -1.84
CA PRO A 51 -14.28 4.76 -2.58
C PRO A 51 -12.86 5.32 -2.38
N TRP A 52 -12.66 6.23 -1.44
CA TRP A 52 -11.50 7.11 -1.46
C TRP A 52 -10.18 6.49 -0.97
N GLY A 53 -10.21 5.24 -0.50
CA GLY A 53 -9.04 4.53 0.00
C GLY A 53 -8.46 5.13 1.29
N PRO A 54 -7.33 4.61 1.79
CA PRO A 54 -6.65 5.16 2.97
C PRO A 54 -6.11 6.58 2.72
N TRP A 55 -5.76 7.27 3.80
CA TRP A 55 -5.00 8.52 3.70
C TRP A 55 -3.62 8.28 3.07
N THR A 56 -3.04 9.32 2.46
CA THR A 56 -1.71 9.20 1.82
C THR A 56 -0.65 8.79 2.83
N THR A 57 -0.74 9.34 4.04
CA THR A 57 0.12 9.03 5.18
C THR A 57 0.01 7.57 5.59
N GLN A 58 -1.20 7.05 5.69
CA GLN A 58 -1.45 5.63 5.99
C GLN A 58 -0.93 4.72 4.87
N TYR A 59 -1.11 5.12 3.61
CA TYR A 59 -0.59 4.37 2.48
C TYR A 59 0.95 4.31 2.48
N LEU A 60 1.62 5.43 2.76
CA LEU A 60 3.08 5.49 2.86
C LEU A 60 3.66 4.63 4.00
N ALA A 61 3.01 4.64 5.16
CA ALA A 61 3.37 3.77 6.27
C ALA A 61 3.18 2.29 5.90
N TRP A 62 2.03 1.95 5.29
CA TRP A 62 1.77 0.60 4.79
C TRP A 62 2.82 0.14 3.75
N LEU A 63 3.26 1.01 2.85
CA LEU A 63 4.33 0.71 1.89
C LEU A 63 5.65 0.35 2.59
N THR A 64 5.98 1.03 3.69
CA THR A 64 7.20 0.79 4.45
C THR A 64 7.13 -0.53 5.22
N ASP A 65 5.98 -0.82 5.83
CA ASP A 65 5.73 -2.11 6.50
C ASP A 65 5.76 -3.27 5.51
N LEU A 66 5.18 -3.08 4.32
CA LEU A 66 5.19 -4.06 3.25
C LEU A 66 6.61 -4.40 2.77
N VAL A 67 7.47 -3.40 2.60
CA VAL A 67 8.89 -3.61 2.24
C VAL A 67 9.59 -4.43 3.32
N THR A 68 9.41 -4.05 4.59
CA THR A 68 10.03 -4.73 5.73
C THR A 68 9.55 -6.17 5.83
N MET A 69 8.24 -6.39 5.72
CA MET A 69 7.63 -7.72 5.74
C MET A 69 8.15 -8.60 4.59
N ALA A 70 8.26 -8.06 3.38
CA ALA A 70 8.76 -8.79 2.22
C ALA A 70 10.23 -9.18 2.39
N ASP A 71 11.07 -8.29 2.91
CA ASP A 71 12.49 -8.59 3.16
C ASP A 71 12.64 -9.71 4.20
N VAL A 72 11.89 -9.63 5.29
CA VAL A 72 11.86 -10.68 6.32
C VAL A 72 11.37 -12.01 5.76
N LEU A 73 10.29 -11.98 4.96
CA LEU A 73 9.73 -13.19 4.37
C LEU A 73 10.72 -13.85 3.40
N VAL A 74 11.34 -13.07 2.52
CA VAL A 74 12.32 -13.60 1.55
C VAL A 74 13.55 -14.16 2.26
N ASP A 75 14.02 -13.54 3.35
CA ASP A 75 15.14 -14.09 4.14
C ASP A 75 14.77 -15.39 4.87
N GLN A 76 13.54 -15.49 5.41
CA GLN A 76 13.02 -16.72 6.04
C GLN A 76 13.01 -17.91 5.07
N TRP A 77 12.75 -17.67 3.78
CA TRP A 77 12.66 -18.69 2.74
C TRP A 77 13.96 -18.89 1.93
N ARG A 78 15.10 -18.34 2.39
CA ARG A 78 16.37 -18.32 1.63
C ARG A 78 16.90 -19.68 1.17
N THR A 79 16.50 -20.77 1.83
CA THR A 79 16.97 -22.13 1.49
C THR A 79 16.08 -22.85 0.49
N ARG A 80 14.78 -22.52 0.44
CA ARG A 80 13.77 -23.08 -0.48
C ARG A 80 12.60 -22.09 -0.55
N PRO A 81 12.26 -21.51 -1.72
CA PRO A 81 12.91 -21.68 -3.03
C PRO A 81 14.30 -21.02 -3.11
N ALA A 82 15.03 -21.28 -4.19
CA ALA A 82 16.34 -20.64 -4.40
C ALA A 82 16.21 -19.10 -4.48
N ALA A 83 17.21 -18.37 -3.98
CA ALA A 83 17.19 -16.90 -3.95
C ALA A 83 17.04 -16.21 -5.33
N GLY A 84 17.26 -16.95 -6.43
CA GLY A 84 17.07 -16.50 -7.81
C GLY A 84 15.80 -17.05 -8.47
N SER A 85 14.86 -17.64 -7.72
CA SER A 85 13.62 -18.14 -8.29
C SER A 85 12.77 -17.00 -8.87
N PRO A 86 11.97 -17.24 -9.93
CA PRO A 86 11.09 -16.21 -10.48
C PRO A 86 10.10 -15.67 -9.45
N MET A 87 9.60 -16.49 -8.51
CA MET A 87 8.73 -16.01 -7.43
C MET A 87 9.43 -15.01 -6.49
N VAL A 88 10.65 -15.30 -6.04
CA VAL A 88 11.44 -14.36 -5.22
C VAL A 88 11.70 -13.07 -5.99
N THR A 89 11.95 -13.18 -7.29
CA THR A 89 12.15 -12.03 -8.18
C THR A 89 10.88 -11.17 -8.27
N LEU A 90 9.70 -11.77 -8.40
CA LEU A 90 8.42 -11.05 -8.42
C LEU A 90 8.15 -10.33 -7.09
N ILE A 91 8.35 -10.99 -5.95
CA ILE A 91 8.13 -10.35 -4.64
C ILE A 91 9.06 -9.15 -4.47
N ARG A 92 10.35 -9.31 -4.79
CA ARG A 92 11.32 -8.21 -4.73
C ARG A 92 10.94 -7.09 -5.69
N ALA A 93 10.50 -7.43 -6.90
CA ALA A 93 10.08 -6.46 -7.90
C ALA A 93 8.82 -5.70 -7.47
N TYR A 94 7.89 -6.38 -6.80
CA TYR A 94 6.65 -5.80 -6.29
C TYR A 94 6.92 -4.73 -5.23
N VAL A 95 7.84 -4.97 -4.29
CA VAL A 95 8.13 -4.01 -3.20
C VAL A 95 9.22 -2.99 -3.51
N ALA A 96 10.05 -3.24 -4.51
CA ALA A 96 11.17 -2.35 -4.83
C ALA A 96 10.78 -0.88 -5.12
N PRO A 97 9.68 -0.60 -5.84
CA PRO A 97 9.22 0.78 -6.05
C PRO A 97 8.83 1.50 -4.76
N ALA A 98 8.46 0.77 -3.70
CA ALA A 98 8.06 1.34 -2.42
C ALA A 98 9.25 1.76 -1.53
N ARG A 99 10.44 1.17 -1.74
CA ARG A 99 11.63 1.39 -0.90
C ARG A 99 12.04 2.85 -0.73
N PRO A 100 12.01 3.72 -1.77
CA PRO A 100 12.41 5.11 -1.62
C PRO A 100 11.52 5.93 -0.68
N PHE A 101 10.32 5.46 -0.35
CA PHE A 101 9.38 6.20 0.50
C PHE A 101 9.63 6.09 1.99
N GLY A 102 10.51 5.20 2.45
CA GLY A 102 10.77 5.00 3.90
C GLY A 102 11.03 6.32 4.67
N PRO A 103 11.94 7.20 4.21
CA PRO A 103 12.16 8.50 4.85
C PRO A 103 10.92 9.41 4.86
N LEU A 104 10.14 9.42 3.77
CA LEU A 104 8.93 10.24 3.67
C LEU A 104 7.82 9.72 4.59
N ALA A 105 7.59 8.41 4.62
CA ALA A 105 6.63 7.76 5.52
C ALA A 105 6.96 8.10 6.98
N HIS A 106 8.22 7.92 7.37
CA HIS A 106 8.68 8.25 8.72
C HIS A 106 8.47 9.73 9.06
N HIS A 107 8.78 10.64 8.13
CA HIS A 107 8.54 12.07 8.33
C HIS A 107 7.06 12.39 8.53
N MET A 108 6.17 11.80 7.71
CA MET A 108 4.73 12.02 7.82
C MET A 108 4.16 11.43 9.12
N GLU A 109 4.61 10.25 9.55
CA GLU A 109 4.22 9.67 10.84
C GLU A 109 4.68 10.54 12.01
N GLN A 110 5.91 11.07 11.97
CA GLN A 110 6.39 11.99 12.98
C GLN A 110 5.62 13.31 12.98
N ALA A 111 5.33 13.87 11.81
CA ALA A 111 4.52 15.07 11.68
C ALA A 111 3.12 14.84 12.28
N TRP A 112 2.50 13.69 12.04
CA TRP A 112 1.19 13.36 12.61
C TRP A 112 1.22 13.34 14.14
N VAL A 113 2.29 12.83 14.75
CA VAL A 113 2.43 12.77 16.22
C VAL A 113 2.74 14.15 16.81
N THR A 114 3.52 14.97 16.12
CA THR A 114 4.06 16.23 16.67
C THR A 114 3.18 17.44 16.38
N ASP A 115 2.53 17.47 15.22
CA ASP A 115 1.66 18.54 14.76
C ASP A 115 0.50 17.95 13.94
N PRO A 116 -0.45 17.24 14.60
CA PRO A 116 -1.60 16.64 13.93
C PRO A 116 -2.53 17.71 13.32
N PRO A 117 -3.40 17.34 12.36
CA PRO A 117 -4.43 18.24 11.88
C PRO A 117 -5.31 18.73 13.03
N ALA A 118 -5.68 20.01 12.97
CA ALA A 118 -6.69 20.57 13.86
C ALA A 118 -8.06 19.97 13.53
N LEU A 119 -8.45 18.91 14.25
CA LEU A 119 -9.75 18.29 14.12
C LEU A 119 -10.87 19.24 14.58
N PRO A 120 -12.07 19.15 13.98
CA PRO A 120 -13.16 20.06 14.28
C PRO A 120 -13.64 19.91 15.72
N THR A 121 -13.95 21.04 16.35
CA THR A 121 -14.58 21.10 17.66
C THR A 121 -16.07 20.73 17.58
N PRO A 122 -16.70 20.28 18.68
CA PRO A 122 -18.14 19.95 18.68
C PRO A 122 -19.06 21.10 18.24
N ASP A 123 -18.66 22.35 18.51
CA ASP A 123 -19.41 23.55 18.13
C ASP A 123 -19.31 23.79 16.62
N GLU A 124 -18.12 23.64 16.03
CA GLU A 124 -17.93 23.72 14.57
C GLU A 124 -18.73 22.63 13.84
N VAL A 125 -18.75 21.41 14.39
CA VAL A 125 -19.57 20.31 13.85
C VAL A 125 -21.05 20.66 13.87
N THR A 126 -21.54 21.20 14.99
CA THR A 126 -22.95 21.54 15.17
C THR A 126 -23.35 22.66 14.21
N HIS A 127 -22.54 23.72 14.16
CA HIS A 127 -22.75 24.84 13.26
C HIS A 127 -22.76 24.41 11.79
N HIS A 128 -21.82 23.54 11.39
CA HIS A 128 -21.75 23.03 10.02
C HIS A 128 -22.99 22.19 9.67
N ALA A 129 -23.43 21.32 10.58
CA ALA A 129 -24.61 20.49 10.41
C ALA A 129 -25.88 21.34 10.19
N GLU A 130 -26.05 22.39 11.00
CA GLU A 130 -27.18 23.33 10.87
C GLU A 130 -27.12 24.10 9.55
N GLN A 131 -25.95 24.63 9.18
CA GLN A 131 -25.78 25.40 7.96
C GLN A 131 -26.02 24.59 6.69
N HIS A 132 -25.66 23.31 6.68
CA HIS A 132 -25.69 22.46 5.48
C HIS A 132 -26.87 21.48 5.50
N GLY A 133 -27.70 21.50 6.55
CA GLY A 133 -28.86 20.63 6.69
C GLY A 133 -28.49 19.14 6.75
N CYS A 134 -27.30 18.80 7.24
CA CYS A 134 -26.81 17.43 7.32
C CYS A 134 -26.79 16.90 8.76
N SER A 135 -26.51 15.61 8.93
CA SER A 135 -26.35 15.04 10.27
C SER A 135 -25.04 15.54 10.93
N ARG A 136 -24.97 15.48 12.27
CA ARG A 136 -23.72 15.79 13.00
C ARG A 136 -22.58 14.86 12.63
N GLU A 137 -22.87 13.58 12.44
CA GLU A 137 -21.87 12.57 12.06
C GLU A 137 -21.30 12.84 10.65
N GLU A 138 -22.16 13.25 9.71
CA GLU A 138 -21.74 13.66 8.37
C GLU A 138 -20.93 14.96 8.41
N ALA A 139 -21.35 15.93 9.24
CA ALA A 139 -20.61 17.18 9.42
C ALA A 139 -19.21 16.94 10.00
N GLU A 140 -19.11 16.13 11.06
CA GLU A 140 -17.84 15.76 11.69
C GLU A 140 -16.90 15.06 10.71
N ARG A 141 -17.44 14.11 9.94
CA ARG A 141 -16.68 13.41 8.89
C ARG A 141 -16.16 14.36 7.83
N ASN A 142 -17.03 15.20 7.27
CA ASN A 142 -16.66 16.14 6.21
C ASN A 142 -15.62 17.17 6.69
N LEU A 143 -15.73 17.64 7.93
CA LEU A 143 -14.78 18.57 8.52
C LEU A 143 -13.44 17.88 8.82
N SER A 144 -13.47 16.68 9.40
CA SER A 144 -12.26 15.89 9.70
C SER A 144 -11.51 15.53 8.41
N ASP A 145 -12.22 15.10 7.37
CA ASP A 145 -11.63 14.79 6.07
C ASP A 145 -10.95 16.02 5.46
N ARG A 146 -11.57 17.20 5.56
CA ARG A 146 -10.98 18.46 5.10
C ARG A 146 -9.74 18.83 5.91
N ALA A 147 -9.78 18.68 7.23
CA ALA A 147 -8.66 18.99 8.11
C ALA A 147 -7.45 18.08 7.81
N VAL A 148 -7.66 16.76 7.72
CA VAL A 148 -6.60 15.79 7.39
C VAL A 148 -6.05 16.04 5.99
N LYS A 149 -6.92 16.26 4.99
CA LYS A 149 -6.47 16.56 3.63
C LYS A 149 -5.62 17.83 3.56
N ALA A 150 -6.07 18.91 4.20
CA ALA A 150 -5.32 20.17 4.22
C ALA A 150 -3.95 20.00 4.91
N TRP A 151 -3.91 19.19 5.97
CA TRP A 151 -2.66 18.84 6.63
C TRP A 151 -1.73 18.02 5.72
N GLU A 152 -2.23 16.98 5.04
CA GLU A 152 -1.44 16.22 4.05
C GLU A 152 -0.98 17.10 2.86
N ASP A 153 -1.79 18.06 2.44
CA ASP A 153 -1.44 19.06 1.41
C ASP A 153 -0.32 19.99 1.89
N GLY A 154 -0.27 20.32 3.19
CA GLY A 154 0.81 21.11 3.79
C GLY A 154 2.11 20.33 4.02
N CYS A 155 2.03 19.05 4.36
CA CYS A 155 3.20 18.23 4.68
C CYS A 155 3.83 17.55 3.44
N LEU A 156 3.07 17.27 2.38
CA LEU A 156 3.56 16.52 1.22
C LEU A 156 4.01 17.42 0.07
N PRO A 157 5.27 17.31 -0.39
CA PRO A 157 5.70 17.94 -1.64
C PRO A 157 4.88 17.43 -2.83
N VAL A 158 4.52 18.33 -3.76
CA VAL A 158 3.75 17.97 -4.99
C VAL A 158 4.44 16.88 -5.81
N ALA A 159 5.77 16.88 -5.86
CA ALA A 159 6.55 15.85 -6.56
C ALA A 159 6.36 14.45 -5.96
N ALA A 160 6.22 14.35 -4.64
CA ALA A 160 6.01 13.08 -3.95
C ALA A 160 4.67 12.45 -4.33
N ARG A 161 3.61 13.26 -4.52
CA ARG A 161 2.27 12.76 -4.92
C ARG A 161 2.30 12.00 -6.24
N ARG A 162 2.96 12.58 -7.25
CA ARG A 162 3.08 11.92 -8.57
C ARG A 162 3.86 10.61 -8.46
N GLN A 163 4.92 10.59 -7.67
CA GLN A 163 5.70 9.37 -7.44
C GLN A 163 4.86 8.27 -6.78
N ILE A 164 3.98 8.63 -5.82
CA ILE A 164 3.09 7.68 -5.15
C ILE A 164 2.11 7.06 -6.15
N ASP A 165 1.51 7.85 -7.03
CA ASP A 165 0.59 7.35 -8.07
C ASP A 165 1.29 6.37 -9.03
N ASP A 166 2.52 6.70 -9.46
CA ASP A 166 3.31 5.87 -10.37
C ASP A 166 3.72 4.55 -9.71
N VAL A 167 4.11 4.59 -8.44
CA VAL A 167 4.44 3.38 -7.66
C VAL A 167 3.21 2.51 -7.47
N THR A 168 2.06 3.09 -7.14
CA THR A 168 0.79 2.36 -7.01
C THR A 168 0.47 1.60 -8.29
N ARG A 169 0.59 2.26 -9.45
CA ARG A 169 0.35 1.64 -10.77
C ARG A 169 1.33 0.50 -11.06
N SER A 170 2.62 0.69 -10.77
CA SER A 170 3.65 -0.34 -10.97
C SER A 170 3.40 -1.58 -10.10
N MET A 171 3.00 -1.35 -8.84
CA MET A 171 2.68 -2.43 -7.90
C MET A 171 1.43 -3.20 -8.33
N ILE A 172 0.39 -2.54 -8.85
CA ILE A 172 -0.82 -3.22 -9.36
C ILE A 172 -0.45 -4.22 -10.48
N GLY A 173 0.36 -3.80 -11.46
CA GLY A 173 0.80 -4.66 -12.55
C GLY A 173 1.57 -5.89 -12.05
N THR A 174 2.60 -5.66 -11.23
CA THR A 174 3.41 -6.76 -10.67
C THR A 174 2.58 -7.68 -9.76
N GLY A 175 1.65 -7.09 -9.00
CA GLY A 175 0.75 -7.83 -8.11
C GLY A 175 -0.20 -8.76 -8.86
N SER A 176 -0.64 -8.36 -10.05
CA SER A 176 -1.44 -9.21 -10.94
C SER A 176 -0.67 -10.45 -11.36
N VAL A 177 0.58 -10.29 -11.83
CA VAL A 177 1.44 -11.42 -12.23
C VAL A 177 1.70 -12.37 -11.05
N LEU A 178 1.96 -11.80 -9.87
CA LEU A 178 2.16 -12.58 -8.64
C LEU A 178 0.92 -13.39 -8.27
N ALA A 179 -0.28 -12.78 -8.31
CA ALA A 179 -1.53 -13.49 -8.05
C ALA A 179 -1.78 -14.62 -9.06
N THR A 180 -1.54 -14.37 -10.36
CA THR A 180 -1.64 -15.40 -11.41
C THR A 180 -0.69 -16.57 -11.16
N ALA A 181 0.56 -16.31 -10.77
CA ALA A 181 1.54 -17.35 -10.46
C ALA A 181 1.12 -18.22 -9.25
N VAL A 182 0.49 -17.62 -8.24
CA VAL A 182 0.03 -18.35 -7.03
C VAL A 182 -1.23 -19.17 -7.31
N ILE A 183 -2.21 -18.62 -8.02
CA ILE A 183 -3.51 -19.26 -8.26
C ILE A 183 -3.43 -20.32 -9.37
N GLY A 184 -2.42 -20.23 -10.25
CA GLY A 184 -2.24 -21.14 -11.38
C GLY A 184 -3.14 -20.84 -12.58
N ASP A 185 -3.89 -19.75 -12.55
CA ASP A 185 -4.82 -19.37 -13.61
C ASP A 185 -4.12 -18.48 -14.65
N ALA A 186 -3.10 -19.05 -15.31
CA ALA A 186 -2.56 -18.48 -16.54
C ALA A 186 -3.53 -18.81 -17.68
N GLY A 187 -4.67 -18.10 -17.72
CA GLY A 187 -5.67 -18.04 -18.79
C GLY A 187 -5.83 -19.28 -19.68
N HIS A 188 -6.95 -19.98 -19.52
CA HIS A 188 -7.48 -20.89 -20.54
C HIS A 188 -7.79 -20.12 -21.84
#